data_AF-A0A540WIZ6-F1
#
_entry.id   AF-A0A540WIZ6-F1
#
_cell.length_a   1.000
_cell.length_b   1.000
_cell.length_c   1.000
_cell.angle_alpha   90.00
_cell.angle_beta   90.00
_cell.angle_gamma   90.00
#
_symmetry.space_group_name_H-M   'P 1'
#
loop_
_entity.id
_entity.type
_entity.pdbx_description
1 polymer ?
#
loop_
_entity_poly.entity_id
_entity_poly.type
_entity_poly.pdbx_seq_one_letter_code
_entity_poly.pdbx_strand_id
1 'polypeptide(L)'
;MSTPSSPDSRFQIEVLKLLLQVASGDEGVSRQEIDHIMDTARGMSVPLPELAELAKCLQNGIPLPAPNLGVLRSNPQAVVEATHALISSDGHIHPSEIEMLRQIREMLGVAG
;
A
#
# COMPACT_ATOMS: atom_id res chain seq x y z
N MET A 1 15.95 19.31 -2.97
CA MET A 1 16.43 18.93 -1.62
C MET A 1 15.46 17.88 -1.10
N SER A 2 15.87 16.61 -1.06
CA SER A 2 15.03 15.53 -0.55
C SER A 2 15.04 15.60 0.97
N THR A 3 13.92 16.00 1.58
CA THR A 3 13.75 15.96 3.04
C THR A 3 13.97 14.53 3.52
N PRO A 4 14.73 14.30 4.60
CA PRO A 4 14.92 12.96 5.13
C PRO A 4 13.56 12.40 5.52
N SER A 5 13.14 11.32 4.84
CA SER A 5 11.92 10.60 5.18
C SER A 5 12.04 10.14 6.64
N SER A 6 11.19 10.71 7.50
CA SER A 6 11.02 10.30 8.89
C SER A 6 10.81 8.78 8.95
N PRO A 7 11.19 8.11 10.06
CA PRO A 7 10.97 6.67 10.20
C PRO A 7 9.50 6.27 9.94
N ASP A 8 8.56 7.14 10.30
CA ASP A 8 7.13 7.02 9.99
C ASP A 8 6.85 7.04 8.49
N SER A 9 7.41 8.01 7.76
CA SER A 9 7.30 8.09 6.30
C SER A 9 7.85 6.84 5.60
N ARG A 10 8.96 6.26 6.10
CA ARG A 10 9.50 5.01 5.55
C ARG A 10 8.55 3.86 5.77
N PHE A 11 8.00 3.70 6.97
CA PHE A 11 7.01 2.67 7.24
C PHE A 11 5.79 2.81 6.30
N GLN A 12 5.27 4.03 6.15
CA GLN A 12 4.12 4.30 5.28
C GLN A 12 4.42 4.05 3.80
N ILE A 13 5.64 4.34 3.33
CA ILE A 13 6.07 3.96 1.97
C ILE A 13 6.06 2.44 1.79
N GLU A 14 6.58 1.68 2.76
CA GLU A 14 6.61 0.22 2.65
C GLU A 14 5.20 -0.38 2.70
N VAL A 15 4.29 0.23 3.48
CA VAL A 15 2.87 -0.15 3.53
C VAL A 15 2.24 0.05 2.17
N LEU A 16 2.46 1.23 1.56
CA LEU A 16 1.95 1.56 0.24
C LEU A 16 2.46 0.61 -0.85
N LYS A 17 3.76 0.25 -0.82
CA LYS A 17 4.34 -0.73 -1.75
C LYS A 17 3.67 -2.08 -1.65
N LEU A 18 3.44 -2.57 -0.42
CA LEU A 18 2.77 -3.84 -0.19
C LEU A 18 1.35 -3.83 -0.76
N LEU A 19 0.60 -2.77 -0.47
CA LEU A 19 -0.76 -2.59 -0.94
C LEU A 19 -0.85 -2.58 -2.45
N LEU A 20 -0.01 -1.78 -3.09
CA LEU A 20 0.05 -1.70 -4.55
C LEU A 20 0.43 -3.05 -5.17
N GLN A 21 1.33 -3.80 -4.53
CA GLN A 21 1.72 -5.13 -5.03
C GLN A 21 0.60 -6.16 -4.90
N VAL A 22 -0.15 -6.13 -3.81
CA VAL A 22 -1.31 -7.02 -3.60
C VAL A 22 -2.47 -6.65 -4.52
N ALA A 23 -2.73 -5.36 -4.68
CA ALA A 23 -3.76 -4.85 -5.60
C ALA A 23 -3.41 -5.12 -7.09
N SER A 24 -2.12 -5.11 -7.46
CA SER A 24 -1.68 -5.38 -8.84
C SER A 24 -1.59 -6.87 -9.19
N GLY A 25 -1.99 -7.78 -8.29
CA GLY A 25 -1.69 -9.21 -8.39
C GLY A 25 -2.44 -10.00 -9.47
N ASP A 26 -3.77 -9.82 -9.61
CA ASP A 26 -4.60 -10.76 -10.40
C ASP A 26 -5.09 -10.17 -11.74
N GLU A 27 -5.67 -8.96 -11.73
CA GLU A 27 -6.21 -8.30 -12.93
C GLU A 27 -5.52 -6.96 -13.27
N GLY A 28 -4.54 -6.57 -12.45
CA GLY A 28 -3.96 -5.23 -12.47
C GLY A 28 -4.90 -4.20 -11.82
N VAL A 29 -4.31 -3.12 -11.30
CA VAL A 29 -5.08 -2.07 -10.60
C VAL A 29 -5.71 -1.13 -11.64
N SER A 30 -7.02 -0.90 -11.54
CA SER A 30 -7.70 0.06 -12.40
C SER A 30 -7.19 1.48 -12.14
N ARG A 31 -7.25 2.37 -13.14
CA ARG A 31 -6.89 3.79 -12.93
C ARG A 31 -7.62 4.46 -11.77
N GLN A 32 -8.87 4.10 -11.51
CA GLN A 32 -9.64 4.61 -10.37
C GLN A 32 -9.05 4.16 -9.04
N GLU A 33 -8.72 2.88 -8.90
CA GLU A 33 -8.07 2.34 -7.71
C GLU A 33 -6.67 2.95 -7.52
N ILE A 34 -5.90 3.18 -8.60
CA ILE A 34 -4.61 3.89 -8.52
C ILE A 34 -4.80 5.30 -7.96
N ASP A 35 -5.74 6.07 -8.50
CA ASP A 35 -6.00 7.45 -8.06
C ASP A 35 -6.43 7.48 -6.58
N HIS A 36 -7.30 6.52 -6.19
CA HIS A 36 -7.77 6.35 -4.82
C HIS A 36 -6.63 6.02 -3.85
N ILE A 37 -5.75 5.08 -4.23
CA ILE A 37 -4.59 4.69 -3.41
C ILE A 37 -3.63 5.88 -3.28
N MET A 38 -3.42 6.65 -4.36
CA MET A 38 -2.56 7.84 -4.34
C MET A 38 -3.14 8.98 -3.50
N ASP A 39 -4.46 9.19 -3.53
CA ASP A 39 -5.13 10.21 -2.72
C ASP A 39 -5.05 9.86 -1.23
N THR A 40 -5.34 8.62 -0.87
CA THR A 40 -5.17 8.14 0.51
C THR A 40 -3.72 8.26 0.96
N ALA A 41 -2.77 7.91 0.08
CA ALA A 41 -1.35 8.02 0.38
C ALA A 41 -0.85 9.47 0.51
N ARG A 42 -1.55 10.46 -0.05
CA ARG A 42 -1.30 11.89 0.23
C ARG A 42 -1.78 12.30 1.62
N GLY A 43 -2.85 11.67 2.14
CA GLY A 43 -3.29 11.83 3.53
C GLY A 43 -2.34 11.15 4.53
N MET A 44 -1.60 10.15 4.05
CA MET A 44 -0.49 9.52 4.75
C MET A 44 0.76 10.45 4.69
N SER A 45 1.63 10.40 5.70
CA SER A 45 2.91 11.13 5.77
C SER A 45 3.97 10.60 4.76
N VAL A 46 3.52 10.18 3.57
CA VAL A 46 4.36 9.71 2.48
C VAL A 46 4.85 10.92 1.66
N PRO A 47 6.15 11.04 1.41
CA PRO A 47 6.68 12.14 0.62
C PRO A 47 6.23 12.05 -0.85
N LEU A 48 5.76 13.18 -1.38
CA LEU A 48 5.35 13.36 -2.79
C LEU A 48 6.31 12.77 -3.84
N PRO A 49 7.65 12.88 -3.75
CA PRO A 49 8.54 12.26 -4.74
C PRO A 49 8.40 10.73 -4.80
N GLU A 50 8.27 10.06 -3.66
CA GLU A 50 8.08 8.60 -3.62
C GLU A 50 6.72 8.20 -4.19
N LEU A 51 5.66 8.97 -3.88
CA LEU A 51 4.34 8.78 -4.49
C LEU A 51 4.40 8.91 -6.01
N ALA A 52 5.12 9.91 -6.52
CA ALA A 52 5.27 10.13 -7.96
C ALA A 52 6.02 8.97 -8.64
N GLU A 53 7.01 8.37 -7.99
CA GLU A 53 7.71 7.19 -8.51
C GLU A 53 6.78 5.97 -8.57
N LEU A 54 6.03 5.71 -7.50
CA LEU A 54 5.08 4.60 -7.44
C LEU A 54 3.94 4.77 -8.47
N ALA A 55 3.40 5.98 -8.60
CA ALA A 55 2.40 6.31 -9.61
C ALA A 55 2.93 6.09 -11.03
N LYS A 56 4.20 6.43 -11.30
CA LYS A 56 4.83 6.17 -12.60
C LYS A 56 4.99 4.67 -12.85
N CYS A 57 5.32 3.87 -11.84
CA CYS A 57 5.40 2.42 -12.00
C CYS A 57 4.07 1.84 -12.49
N LEU A 58 2.98 2.22 -11.81
CA LEU A 58 1.62 1.78 -12.17
C LEU A 58 1.20 2.26 -13.56
N GLN A 59 1.43 3.54 -13.88
CA GLN A 59 1.02 4.12 -15.16
C GLN A 59 1.77 3.53 -16.37
N ASN A 60 3.04 3.16 -16.19
CA ASN A 60 3.88 2.62 -17.25
C ASN A 60 3.87 1.08 -17.29
N GLY A 61 3.10 0.42 -16.42
CA GLY A 61 3.13 -1.04 -16.29
C GLY A 61 4.50 -1.59 -15.87
N ILE A 62 5.30 -0.77 -15.18
CA ILE A 62 6.61 -1.17 -14.66
C ILE A 62 6.36 -1.92 -13.36
N PRO A 63 7.11 -3.02 -13.10
CA PRO A 63 7.01 -3.73 -11.83
C PRO A 63 7.22 -2.79 -10.64
N LEU A 64 6.32 -2.89 -9.66
CA LEU A 64 6.42 -2.14 -8.41
C LEU A 64 7.64 -2.58 -7.61
N PRO A 65 8.29 -1.66 -6.87
CA PRO A 65 9.36 -2.02 -5.97
C PRO A 65 8.82 -2.91 -4.84
N ALA A 66 9.53 -4.01 -4.55
CA ALA A 66 9.14 -4.93 -3.49
C ALA A 66 9.14 -4.22 -2.12
N PRO A 67 8.12 -4.45 -1.27
CA PRO A 67 8.04 -3.90 0.07
C PRO A 67 9.04 -4.57 1.00
N ASN A 68 9.57 -3.81 1.94
CA ASN A 68 10.43 -4.28 2.99
C ASN A 68 9.60 -4.88 4.13
N LEU A 69 9.35 -6.19 4.01
CA LEU A 69 8.64 -6.96 5.02
C LEU A 69 9.27 -6.87 6.42
N GLY A 70 10.57 -6.60 6.53
CA GLY A 70 11.24 -6.41 7.84
C GLY A 70 10.74 -5.17 8.57
N VAL A 71 10.52 -4.07 7.85
CA VAL A 71 9.93 -2.83 8.39
C VAL A 71 8.46 -3.05 8.74
N LEU A 72 7.72 -3.71 7.85
CA LEU A 72 6.29 -3.95 8.02
C LEU A 72 5.97 -4.86 9.22
N ARG A 73 6.77 -5.90 9.42
CA ARG A 73 6.68 -6.81 10.58
C ARG A 73 6.98 -6.13 11.91
N SER A 74 7.59 -4.94 11.91
CA SER A 74 7.80 -4.17 13.14
C SER A 74 6.48 -3.59 13.68
N ASN A 75 5.47 -3.38 12.83
CA ASN A 75 4.15 -2.93 13.26
C ASN A 75 3.04 -3.50 12.35
N PRO A 76 2.77 -4.82 12.43
CA PRO A 76 1.85 -5.49 11.53
C PRO A 76 0.41 -4.97 11.64
N GLN A 77 0.00 -4.55 12.83
CA GLN A 77 -1.34 -4.03 13.07
C GLN A 77 -1.60 -2.73 12.30
N ALA A 78 -0.64 -1.80 12.32
CA ALA A 78 -0.75 -0.57 11.53
C ALA A 78 -0.80 -0.83 10.02
N VAL A 79 -0.15 -1.89 9.52
CA VAL A 79 -0.27 -2.30 8.12
C VAL A 79 -1.69 -2.75 7.80
N VAL A 80 -2.29 -3.58 8.66
CA VAL A 80 -3.67 -4.07 8.48
C VAL A 80 -4.67 -2.92 8.57
N GLU A 81 -4.50 -1.99 9.50
CA GLU A 81 -5.37 -0.81 9.62
C GLU A 81 -5.27 0.11 8.41
N ALA A 82 -4.06 0.40 7.93
CA ALA A 82 -3.84 1.19 6.72
C ALA A 82 -4.43 0.50 5.47
N THR A 83 -4.30 -0.83 5.40
CA THR A 83 -4.94 -1.64 4.36
C THR A 83 -6.44 -1.45 4.45
N HIS A 84 -7.04 -1.75 5.59
CA HIS A 84 -8.49 -1.65 5.79
C HIS A 84 -9.04 -0.24 5.49
N ALA A 85 -8.31 0.81 5.88
CA ALA A 85 -8.69 2.19 5.59
C ALA A 85 -8.73 2.49 4.09
N LEU A 86 -7.80 1.91 3.30
CA LEU A 86 -7.73 2.09 1.86
C LEU A 86 -8.86 1.38 1.11
N ILE A 87 -9.10 0.12 1.41
CA ILE A 87 -10.15 -0.69 0.75
C ILE A 87 -11.55 -0.31 1.24
N SER A 88 -11.72 0.10 2.51
CA SER A 88 -13.04 0.53 3.01
C SER A 88 -13.46 1.93 2.55
N SER A 89 -12.61 2.66 1.83
CA SER A 89 -12.84 4.06 1.48
C SER A 89 -13.85 4.25 0.32
N ASP A 90 -14.14 3.20 -0.47
CA ASP A 90 -15.28 3.20 -1.42
C ASP A 90 -16.63 2.90 -0.75
N GLY A 91 -16.63 2.62 0.56
CA GLY A 91 -17.83 2.34 1.35
C GLY A 91 -18.42 0.94 1.17
N HIS A 92 -17.86 0.13 0.26
CA HIS A 92 -18.22 -1.29 0.09
C HIS A 92 -16.97 -2.16 0.16
N ILE A 93 -16.98 -3.13 1.07
CA ILE A 93 -15.94 -4.17 1.13
C ILE A 93 -16.34 -5.30 0.18
N HIS A 94 -15.59 -5.45 -0.90
CA HIS A 94 -15.67 -6.54 -1.85
C HIS A 94 -14.97 -7.81 -1.32
N PRO A 95 -15.43 -9.01 -1.73
CA PRO A 95 -14.79 -10.27 -1.32
C PRO A 95 -13.31 -10.35 -1.70
N SER A 96 -12.91 -9.75 -2.83
CA SER A 96 -11.50 -9.65 -3.24
C SER A 96 -10.65 -8.83 -2.26
N GLU A 97 -11.23 -7.82 -1.60
CA GLU A 97 -10.52 -7.00 -0.61
C GLU A 97 -10.33 -7.75 0.72
N ILE A 98 -11.31 -8.59 1.08
CA ILE A 98 -11.20 -9.51 2.23
C ILE A 98 -10.08 -10.52 1.98
N GLU A 99 -9.99 -11.05 0.76
CA GLU A 99 -8.91 -11.95 0.35
C GLU A 99 -7.54 -11.23 0.40
N MET A 100 -7.46 -9.98 -0.09
CA MET A 100 -6.24 -9.17 0.00
C MET A 100 -5.80 -8.96 1.45
N LEU A 101 -6.72 -8.60 2.36
CA LEU A 101 -6.43 -8.48 3.79
C LEU A 101 -5.95 -9.80 4.39
N ARG A 102 -6.57 -10.92 4.02
CA ARG A 102 -6.17 -12.25 4.49
C ARG A 102 -4.74 -12.56 4.08
N GLN A 103 -4.40 -12.34 2.80
CA GLN A 103 -3.05 -12.54 2.28
C GLN A 103 -2.02 -11.66 2.98
N ILE A 104 -2.32 -10.37 3.21
CA ILE A 104 -1.44 -9.45 3.92
C ILE A 104 -1.19 -9.92 5.36
N ARG A 105 -2.24 -10.36 6.07
CA ARG A 105 -2.12 -10.90 7.43
C ARG A 105 -1.24 -12.16 7.47
N GLU A 106 -1.38 -13.05 6.48
CA GLU A 106 -0.55 -14.24 6.36
C GLU A 106 0.92 -13.88 6.06
N MET A 107 1.19 -12.96 5.13
CA MET A 107 2.55 -12.50 4.79
C MET A 107 3.28 -11.84 5.98
N LEU A 108 2.54 -11.09 6.78
CA LEU A 108 3.05 -10.40 7.97
C LEU A 108 3.14 -11.33 9.20
N GLY A 109 2.59 -12.54 9.14
CA GLY A 109 2.59 -13.49 10.26
C GLY A 109 1.66 -13.08 11.41
N VAL A 110 0.62 -12.29 11.13
CA VAL A 110 -0.39 -11.83 12.11
C VAL A 110 -1.55 -12.82 12.23
N ALA A 111 -1.30 -14.09 11.89
CA ALA A 111 -2.27 -15.15 11.97
C ALA A 111 -2.69 -15.36 13.43
N GLY A 112 -3.92 -14.93 13.72
CA GLY A 112 -4.64 -15.05 14.99
C GLY A 112 -6.12 -14.90 14.71
#